data_AF-T1BN64-F1
#
_entry.id   AF-T1BN64-F1
#
_cell.length_a   1.000
_cell.length_b   1.000
_cell.length_c   1.000
_cell.angle_alpha   90.00
_cell.angle_beta   90.00
_cell.angle_gamma   90.00
#
_symmetry.space_group_name_H-M   'P 1'
#
loop_
_entity.id
_entity.type
_entity.pdbx_description
1 polymer ?
#
loop_
_entity_poly.entity_id
_entity_poly.type
_entity_poly.pdbx_seq_one_letter_code
_entity_poly.pdbx_strand_id
1 'polypeptide(L)' 'MPRQPRLDLAGVPQHIVQRGNDRQPCFFSDAGPHRYLGELREI' A
#
# COMPACT_ATOMS: atom_id res chain seq x y z
N MET A 1 19.68 -4.03 2.53
CA MET A 1 19.42 -5.34 1.89
C MET A 1 18.19 -5.18 1.00
N PRO A 2 18.35 -5.08 -0.34
CA PRO A 2 17.20 -4.99 -1.24
C PRO A 2 16.37 -6.27 -1.10
N ARG A 3 15.04 -6.11 -1.03
CA ARG A 3 14.13 -7.26 -1.07
C ARG A 3 14.00 -7.71 -2.52
N GLN A 4 13.88 -9.02 -2.74
CA GLN A 4 13.52 -9.57 -4.04
C GLN A 4 12.18 -8.97 -4.51
N PRO A 5 12.05 -8.54 -5.77
CA PRO A 5 10.79 -8.03 -6.30
C PRO A 5 9.66 -9.06 -6.14
N ARG A 6 8.44 -8.57 -5.90
CA ARG A 6 7.25 -9.43 -5.91
C ARG A 6 6.96 -9.88 -7.34
N LEU A 7 6.57 -11.14 -7.50
CA LEU A 7 6.12 -11.66 -8.78
C LEU A 7 4.72 -11.12 -9.07
N ASP A 8 4.57 -10.47 -10.23
CA ASP A 8 3.29 -9.96 -10.70
C ASP A 8 2.67 -10.91 -11.73
N LEU A 9 1.63 -11.64 -11.33
CA LEU A 9 0.95 -12.65 -12.15
C LEU A 9 -0.45 -12.18 -12.50
N ALA A 10 -0.78 -12.21 -13.79
CA ALA A 10 -2.11 -11.83 -14.26
C ALA A 10 -3.21 -12.67 -13.60
N GLY A 11 -4.24 -12.00 -13.07
CA GLY A 11 -5.39 -12.64 -12.44
C GLY A 11 -5.15 -13.19 -11.03
N VAL A 12 -3.94 -13.04 -10.47
CA VAL A 12 -3.62 -13.49 -9.10
C VAL A 12 -3.57 -12.27 -8.17
N PRO A 13 -4.46 -12.17 -7.16
CA PRO A 13 -4.44 -11.05 -6.24
C PRO A 13 -3.18 -11.07 -5.36
N GLN A 14 -2.54 -9.92 -5.20
CA GLN A 14 -1.41 -9.76 -4.28
C GLN A 14 -1.89 -9.19 -2.93
N HIS A 15 -1.52 -9.84 -1.83
CA HIS A 15 -1.74 -9.28 -0.50
C HIS A 15 -0.70 -8.19 -0.21
N ILE A 16 -1.18 -6.95 -0.08
CA ILE A 16 -0.38 -5.76 0.27
C ILE A 16 -0.73 -5.28 1.68
N VAL A 17 0.28 -4.75 2.39
CA VAL A 17 0.11 -4.11 3.70
C VAL A 17 0.85 -2.79 3.67
N GLN A 18 0.14 -1.69 3.91
CA GLN A 18 0.73 -0.36 4.04
C GLN A 18 1.45 -0.26 5.39
N ARG A 19 2.70 0.21 5.37
CA ARG A 19 3.47 0.51 6.59
C ARG A 19 4.02 1.92 6.50
N GLY A 20 3.96 2.66 7.61
CA GLY A 20 4.58 3.97 7.70
C GLY A 20 6.10 3.85 7.75
N ASN A 21 6.76 4.88 7.24
CA ASN A 21 8.21 4.99 7.33
C ASN A 21 8.64 5.00 8.80
N ASP A 22 9.72 4.30 9.14
CA ASP A 22 10.23 4.20 10.52
C ASP A 22 9.18 3.81 11.58
N ARG A 23 8.21 2.97 11.19
CA ARG A 23 7.07 2.55 12.03
C ARG A 23 6.13 3.68 12.48
N GLN A 24 6.22 4.83 11.85
CA GLN A 24 5.28 5.92 12.09
C GLN A 24 3.86 5.53 11.62
N PRO A 25 2.82 6.26 12.07
CA PRO A 25 1.47 6.10 11.54
C PRO A 25 1.45 6.21 10.00
N CYS A 26 0.66 5.35 9.35
CA CYS A 26 0.44 5.43 7.90
C CYS A 26 -0.41 6.65 7.51
N PHE A 27 -1.26 7.11 8.42
CA PHE A 27 -2.19 8.22 8.23
C PHE A 27 -2.07 9.18 9.41
N PHE A 28 -2.05 10.47 9.11
CA PHE A 28 -1.90 11.54 10.09
C PHE A 28 -3.19 12.37 10.25
N SER A 29 -4.26 11.97 9.56
CA SER A 29 -5.59 12.57 9.66
C SER A 29 -6.66 11.51 9.35
N ASP A 30 -7.88 11.76 9.83
CA ASP A 30 -9.04 10.87 9.63
C ASP A 30 -9.44 10.74 8.16
N ALA A 31 -9.09 11.72 7.32
CA ALA A 31 -9.33 11.69 5.88
C ALA A 31 -8.32 10.82 5.11
N GLY A 32 -7.16 10.53 5.71
CA GLY A 32 -6.06 9.78 5.07
C GLY A 32 -6.46 8.43 4.47
N PRO A 33 -7.19 7.57 5.22
CA PRO A 33 -7.59 6.25 4.72
C PRO A 33 -8.51 6.32 3.49
N HIS A 34 -9.52 7.20 3.49
CA HIS A 34 -10.48 7.31 2.39
C HIS A 34 -9.83 7.83 1.12
N ARG A 35 -8.95 8.83 1.24
CA ARG A 35 -8.19 9.36 0.12
C ARG A 35 -7.27 8.30 -0.49
N TYR A 36 -6.54 7.57 0.35
CA TYR A 36 -5.64 6.50 -0.07
C TYR A 36 -6.37 5.38 -0.83
N LEU A 37 -7.55 4.97 -0.37
CA LEU A 37 -8.37 3.98 -1.08
C LEU A 37 -8.88 4.48 -2.44
N GLY A 38 -9.15 5.78 -2.57
CA GLY A 38 -9.51 6.39 -3.85
C GLY A 38 -8.36 6.32 -4.85
N GLU A 39 -7.16 6.74 -4.43
CA GLU A 39 -5.96 6.73 -5.26
C GLU A 39 -5.56 5.30 -5.70
N LEU A 40 -5.75 4.28 -4.85
CA LEU A 40 -5.48 2.88 -5.20
C LEU A 40 -6.40 2.31 -6.30
N ARG A 41 -7.58 2.89 -6.52
CA ARG A 41 -8.54 2.42 -7.54
C ARG A 41 -8.29 3.00 -8.93
N GLU A 42 -7.45 4.02 -9.05
CA GLU A 42 -7.14 4.70 -10.32
C GLU A 42 -5.90 4.11 -11.03
N ILE A 43 -5.34 3.01 -10.51
CA ILE A 43 -4.16 2.31 -11.04
C ILE A 43 -4.57 1.09 -11.87
#